data_AF-A0A2D7H2M8-F1
#
_entry.id   AF-A0A2D7H2M8-F1
#
_cell.length_a   1.000
_cell.length_b   1.000
_cell.length_c   1.000
_cell.angle_alpha   90.00
_cell.angle_beta   90.00
_cell.angle_gamma   90.00
#
_symmetry.space_group_name_H-M   'P 1'
#
loop_
_entity.id
_entity.type
_entity.pdbx_description
1 polymer ?
#
loop_
_entity_poly.entity_id
_entity_poly.type
_entity_poly.pdbx_seq_one_letter_code
_entity_poly.pdbx_strand_id
1 'polypeptide(L)'
;MSHTHGQSNREIEDHEDPESWATWAIGIGGGLLVITTVAIACGIYYRAATAEASEKNVNIRYEQRDMVRDAQHAVLVESAHWVSHHDENGKEVNRLVLPINDAMNIISGNAK
;
A
#
# COMPACT_ATOMS: atom_id res chain seq x y z
N MET A 1 -83.17 -22.99 -21.13
CA MET A 1 -83.30 -21.80 -22.00
C MET A 1 -82.87 -20.62 -21.15
N SER A 2 -81.92 -19.73 -21.45
CA SER A 2 -80.93 -19.51 -22.52
C SER A 2 -79.84 -18.65 -21.85
N HIS A 3 -78.56 -18.89 -22.15
CA HIS A 3 -77.51 -17.95 -21.77
C HIS A 3 -77.62 -16.69 -22.63
N THR A 4 -77.41 -15.51 -22.03
CA THR A 4 -77.06 -14.31 -22.79
C THR A 4 -75.94 -13.59 -22.05
N HIS A 5 -74.72 -13.80 -22.56
CA HIS A 5 -73.61 -12.87 -22.37
C HIS A 5 -73.94 -11.59 -23.13
N GLY A 6 -73.87 -10.44 -22.46
CA GLY A 6 -74.19 -9.13 -23.03
C GLY A 6 -73.44 -8.04 -22.27
N GLN A 7 -72.13 -8.04 -22.48
CA GLN A 7 -71.12 -7.07 -22.10
C GLN A 7 -71.58 -5.59 -22.19
N SER A 8 -71.41 -4.84 -21.11
CA SER A 8 -71.07 -3.41 -21.18
C SER A 8 -70.08 -3.09 -20.08
N ASN A 9 -68.93 -3.75 -20.19
CA ASN A 9 -67.69 -3.52 -19.48
C ASN A 9 -67.05 -2.21 -19.99
N ARG A 10 -67.73 -1.07 -19.80
CA ARG A 10 -67.32 0.19 -20.45
C ARG A 10 -67.80 1.41 -19.69
N GLU A 11 -67.44 1.51 -18.42
CA GLU A 11 -67.45 2.77 -17.66
C GLU A 11 -66.73 2.64 -16.31
N ILE A 12 -65.78 1.70 -16.20
CA ILE A 12 -64.65 1.92 -15.30
C ILE A 12 -63.74 2.81 -16.13
N GLU A 13 -63.76 4.10 -15.83
CA GLU A 13 -62.71 5.03 -16.23
C GLU A 13 -61.38 4.49 -15.67
N ASP A 14 -60.80 3.51 -16.34
CA ASP A 14 -59.38 3.15 -16.28
C ASP A 14 -58.57 4.26 -16.99
N HIS A 15 -58.83 5.50 -16.60
CA HIS A 15 -57.84 6.57 -16.67
C HIS A 15 -56.96 6.47 -15.42
N GLU A 16 -56.38 5.28 -15.23
CA GLU A 16 -55.19 5.12 -14.41
C GLU A 16 -54.11 6.02 -15.01
N ASP A 17 -53.59 6.90 -14.17
CA ASP A 17 -52.63 7.95 -14.53
C ASP A 17 -51.52 7.44 -15.49
N PRO A 18 -51.23 8.16 -16.58
CA PRO A 18 -50.39 7.66 -17.68
C PRO A 18 -48.90 7.45 -17.37
N GLU A 19 -48.45 7.50 -16.12
CA GLU A 19 -47.01 7.48 -15.78
C GLU A 19 -46.62 6.60 -14.58
N SER A 20 -47.37 5.53 -14.27
CA SER A 20 -46.96 4.56 -13.23
C SER A 20 -45.53 4.02 -13.44
N TRP A 21 -45.09 3.88 -14.69
CA TRP A 21 -43.73 3.44 -15.04
C TRP A 21 -42.63 4.47 -14.70
N ALA A 22 -42.95 5.77 -14.71
CA ALA A 22 -41.98 6.83 -14.49
C ALA A 22 -41.48 6.85 -13.04
N THR A 23 -42.37 6.59 -12.07
CA THR A 23 -41.99 6.49 -10.65
C THR A 23 -40.98 5.37 -10.40
N TRP A 24 -41.18 4.21 -11.02
CA TRP A 24 -40.24 3.08 -10.92
C TRP A 24 -38.92 3.38 -11.63
N ALA A 25 -38.95 4.00 -12.80
CA ALA A 25 -37.76 4.39 -13.54
C ALA A 25 -36.90 5.39 -12.76
N ILE A 26 -37.52 6.39 -12.12
CA ILE A 26 -36.83 7.36 -11.27
C ILE A 26 -36.24 6.69 -10.03
N GLY A 27 -36.98 5.79 -9.38
CA GLY A 27 -36.50 5.06 -8.21
C GLY A 27 -35.30 4.16 -8.50
N ILE A 28 -35.39 3.35 -9.56
CA ILE A 28 -34.32 2.44 -9.98
C ILE A 28 -33.12 3.23 -10.50
N GLY A 29 -33.36 4.25 -11.33
CA GLY A 29 -32.31 5.10 -11.89
C GLY A 29 -31.55 5.86 -10.80
N GLY A 30 -32.28 6.47 -9.84
CA GLY A 30 -31.68 7.16 -8.70
C GLY A 30 -30.86 6.23 -7.81
N GLY A 31 -31.38 5.02 -7.52
CA GLY A 31 -30.65 4.01 -6.75
C GLY A 31 -29.34 3.58 -7.43
N LEU A 32 -29.37 3.30 -8.73
CA LEU A 32 -28.18 2.94 -9.50
C LEU A 32 -27.14 4.07 -9.54
N LEU A 33 -27.58 5.33 -9.65
CA LEU A 33 -26.68 6.48 -9.61
C LEU A 33 -25.96 6.60 -8.27
N VAL A 34 -26.68 6.44 -7.15
CA VAL A 34 -26.07 6.48 -5.81
C VAL A 34 -25.06 5.36 -5.63
N ILE A 35 -25.44 4.13 -6.00
CA ILE A 35 -24.55 2.96 -5.90
C ILE A 35 -23.28 3.18 -6.74
N THR A 36 -23.44 3.64 -7.98
CA THR A 36 -22.31 3.88 -8.88
C THR A 36 -21.40 4.97 -8.35
N THR A 37 -21.97 6.06 -7.83
CA THR A 37 -21.19 7.17 -7.25
C THR A 37 -20.39 6.72 -6.04
N VAL A 38 -21.00 5.95 -5.13
CA VAL A 38 -20.33 5.40 -3.95
C VAL A 38 -19.23 4.42 -4.38
N ALA A 39 -19.50 3.53 -5.33
CA ALA A 39 -18.52 2.57 -5.83
C ALA A 39 -17.31 3.25 -6.46
N ILE A 40 -17.51 4.31 -7.26
CA ILE A 40 -16.42 5.10 -7.85
C ILE A 40 -15.63 5.81 -6.75
N ALA A 41 -16.29 6.46 -5.80
CA ALA A 41 -15.63 7.16 -4.70
C ALA A 41 -14.80 6.21 -3.84
N CYS A 42 -15.37 5.07 -3.45
CA CYS A 42 -14.64 4.02 -2.73
C CYS A 42 -13.47 3.47 -3.56
N GLY A 43 -13.67 3.21 -4.86
CA GLY A 43 -12.63 2.72 -5.74
C GLY A 43 -11.44 3.68 -5.84
N ILE A 44 -11.70 4.98 -6.00
CA ILE A 44 -10.66 6.01 -6.01
C ILE A 44 -9.95 6.07 -4.66
N TYR A 45 -10.71 6.09 -3.55
CA TYR A 45 -10.15 6.16 -2.20
C TYR A 45 -9.24 4.98 -1.89
N TYR A 46 -9.69 3.74 -2.10
CA TYR A 46 -8.89 2.56 -1.81
C TYR A 46 -7.68 2.44 -2.74
N ARG A 47 -7.80 2.87 -4.00
CA ARG A 47 -6.66 2.91 -4.92
C ARG A 47 -5.61 3.94 -4.47
N ALA A 48 -6.03 5.11 -3.99
CA ALA A 48 -5.12 6.10 -3.43
C ALA A 48 -4.47 5.61 -2.12
N ALA A 49 -5.27 5.08 -1.19
CA ALA A 49 -4.77 4.57 0.09
C ALA A 49 -3.77 3.41 -0.09
N THR A 50 -4.01 2.51 -1.05
CA THR A 50 -3.08 1.41 -1.35
C THR A 50 -1.82 1.88 -2.07
N ALA A 51 -1.92 2.86 -2.97
CA ALA A 51 -0.76 3.48 -3.61
C ALA A 51 0.14 4.18 -2.57
N GLU A 52 -0.44 5.01 -1.70
CA GLU A 52 0.31 5.69 -0.63
C GLU A 52 0.95 4.70 0.35
N ALA A 53 0.23 3.64 0.73
CA ALA A 53 0.76 2.61 1.60
C ALA A 53 1.93 1.85 0.96
N SER A 54 1.83 1.55 -0.34
CA SER A 54 2.92 0.94 -1.10
C SER A 54 4.13 1.85 -1.18
N GLU A 55 3.94 3.13 -1.53
CA GLU A 55 5.03 4.10 -1.67
C GLU A 55 5.77 4.34 -0.35
N LYS A 56 5.04 4.51 0.76
CA LYS A 56 5.65 4.65 2.10
C LYS A 56 6.46 3.41 2.50
N ASN A 57 5.93 2.22 2.26
CA ASN A 57 6.64 0.96 2.57
C ASN A 57 7.92 0.80 1.72
N VAL A 58 7.85 1.17 0.45
CA VAL A 58 9.00 1.17 -0.46
C VAL A 58 10.07 2.16 0.03
N ASN A 59 9.68 3.37 0.43
CA ASN A 59 10.62 4.38 0.91
C ASN A 59 11.32 3.97 2.22
N ILE A 60 10.58 3.42 3.20
CA ILE A 60 11.15 2.94 4.47
C ILE A 60 12.18 1.82 4.23
N ARG A 61 11.91 0.90 3.29
CA ARG A 61 12.87 -0.16 2.95
C ARG A 61 14.16 0.36 2.33
N TYR A 62 14.07 1.39 1.47
CA TYR A 62 15.28 2.00 0.90
C TYR A 62 16.05 2.81 1.93
N GLU A 63 15.36 3.58 2.78
CA GLU A 63 15.98 4.36 3.85
C GLU A 63 16.69 3.46 4.87
N GLN A 64 16.07 2.36 5.30
CA GLN A 64 16.71 1.38 6.18
C GLN A 64 17.92 0.70 5.51
N ARG A 65 17.82 0.37 4.22
CA ARG A 65 18.93 -0.25 3.48
C ARG A 65 20.10 0.71 3.33
N ASP A 66 19.82 1.98 3.01
CA ASP A 66 20.86 2.99 2.84
C ASP A 66 21.49 3.35 4.19
N MET A 67 20.72 3.44 5.28
CA MET A 67 21.26 3.58 6.64
C MET A 67 22.18 2.42 7.04
N VAL A 68 21.81 1.17 6.73
CA VAL A 68 22.66 0.00 7.00
C VAL A 68 23.92 0.04 6.14
N ARG A 69 23.80 0.42 4.86
CA ARG A 69 24.94 0.53 3.96
C ARG A 69 25.90 1.63 4.40
N ASP A 70 25.38 2.78 4.83
CA ASP A 70 26.17 3.89 5.33
C ASP A 70 26.82 3.56 6.67
N ALA A 71 26.12 2.85 7.57
CA ALA A 71 26.69 2.35 8.82
C ALA A 71 27.83 1.34 8.55
N GLN A 72 27.63 0.41 7.61
CA GLN A 72 28.68 -0.53 7.21
C GLN A 72 29.86 0.20 6.56
N HIS A 73 29.60 1.18 5.69
CA HIS A 73 30.65 1.99 5.09
C HIS A 73 31.40 2.82 6.13
N ALA A 74 30.72 3.36 7.13
CA ALA A 74 31.34 4.09 8.24
C ALA A 74 32.25 3.18 9.08
N VAL A 75 31.81 1.97 9.41
CA VAL A 75 32.64 0.97 10.11
C VAL A 75 33.88 0.57 9.30
N LEU A 76 33.76 0.51 7.97
CA LEU A 76 34.88 0.18 7.08
C LEU A 76 35.89 1.33 6.92
N VAL A 77 35.45 2.57 7.13
CA VAL A 77 36.26 3.79 6.99
C VAL A 77 36.78 4.30 8.34
N GLU A 78 36.26 3.80 9.46
CA GLU A 78 36.71 4.17 10.79
C GLU A 78 38.22 3.92 10.92
N SER A 79 38.94 5.00 11.21
CA SER A 79 40.40 5.04 11.28
C SER A 79 40.99 3.93 12.15
N ALA A 80 42.22 3.52 11.85
CA ALA A 80 42.95 2.55 12.63
C ALA A 80 42.94 2.90 14.12
N HIS A 81 42.40 2.01 14.94
CA HIS A 81 42.28 2.22 16.38
C HIS A 81 42.56 0.94 17.16
N TRP A 82 42.98 1.11 18.41
CA TRP A 82 43.24 0.00 19.33
C TRP A 82 41.96 -0.37 20.08
N VAL A 83 41.59 -1.65 20.06
CA VAL A 83 40.49 -2.19 20.84
C VAL A 83 41.06 -3.11 21.91
N SER A 84 40.71 -2.83 23.16
CA SER A 84 41.01 -3.69 24.29
C SER A 84 39.86 -4.67 24.51
N HIS A 85 40.16 -5.96 24.58
CA HIS A 85 39.18 -7.01 24.91
C HIS A 85 39.73 -7.87 26.05
N HIS A 86 38.86 -8.33 26.94
CA HIS A 86 39.21 -9.33 27.94
C HIS A 86 39.08 -10.73 27.33
N ASP A 87 40.15 -11.51 27.38
CA ASP A 87 40.13 -12.93 27.03
C ASP A 87 39.27 -13.72 28.03
N GLU A 88 38.87 -14.95 27.68
CA GLU A 88 38.12 -15.88 28.54
C GLU A 88 38.85 -16.16 29.86
N ASN A 89 40.17 -15.93 29.90
CA ASN A 89 41.03 -16.02 31.08
C ASN A 89 41.14 -14.72 31.90
N GLY A 90 40.36 -13.68 31.57
CA GLY A 90 40.36 -12.41 32.28
C GLY A 90 41.60 -11.55 32.04
N LYS A 91 42.40 -11.85 31.00
CA LYS A 91 43.58 -11.07 30.64
C LYS A 91 43.21 -10.04 29.58
N GLU A 92 43.63 -8.79 29.79
CA GLU A 92 43.44 -7.71 28.82
C GLU A 92 44.39 -7.91 27.62
N VAL A 93 43.81 -8.05 26.43
CA VAL A 93 44.56 -8.20 25.17
C VAL A 93 44.18 -7.05 24.25
N ASN A 94 45.19 -6.25 23.88
CA ASN A 94 45.02 -5.14 22.95
C ASN A 94 45.17 -5.64 21.50
N ARG A 95 44.15 -5.39 20.67
CA ARG A 95 44.15 -5.70 19.23
C ARG A 95 44.07 -4.41 18.43
N LEU A 96 44.97 -4.24 17.47
CA LEU A 96 44.89 -3.17 16.48
C LEU A 96 43.88 -3.55 15.41
N VAL A 97 42.84 -2.73 15.24
CA VAL A 97 41.87 -2.86 14.14
C VAL A 97 42.26 -1.86 13.06
N LEU A 98 42.47 -2.37 11.85
CA LEU A 98 42.86 -1.57 10.68
C LEU A 98 41.70 -1.50 9.69
N PRO A 99 41.45 -0.34 9.06
CA PRO A 99 40.53 -0.23 7.93
C PRO A 99 40.93 -1.21 6.83
N ILE A 100 39.95 -1.78 6.13
CA ILE A 100 40.20 -2.82 5.11
C ILE A 100 41.18 -2.33 4.02
N ASN A 101 41.09 -1.06 3.62
CA ASN A 101 41.97 -0.49 2.60
C ASN A 101 43.44 -0.44 3.08
N ASP A 102 43.66 -0.10 4.35
CA ASP A 102 45.01 -0.06 4.94
C ASP A 102 45.56 -1.46 5.14
N ALA A 103 44.72 -2.39 5.62
CA ALA A 103 45.07 -3.80 5.75
C ALA A 103 45.44 -4.42 4.39
N MET A 104 44.67 -4.12 3.34
CA MET A 104 44.95 -4.58 1.97
C MET A 104 46.25 -4.01 1.42
N ASN A 105 46.55 -2.73 1.65
CA ASN A 105 47.82 -2.12 1.24
C ASN A 105 49.04 -2.75 1.93
N ILE A 106 48.90 -3.14 3.20
CA ILE A 106 49.96 -3.84 3.95
C ILE A 106 50.17 -5.24 3.37
N ILE A 107 49.09 -6.01 3.16
CA ILE A 107 49.17 -7.39 2.64
C ILE A 107 49.68 -7.43 1.20
N SER A 108 49.30 -6.46 0.37
CA SER A 108 49.74 -6.39 -1.03
C SER A 108 51.18 -5.87 -1.18
N GLY A 109 51.86 -5.53 -0.09
CA GLY A 109 53.24 -5.00 -0.10
C GLY A 109 53.37 -3.59 -0.66
N ASN A 110 52.25 -2.84 -0.72
CA ASN A 110 52.24 -1.45 -1.21
C ASN A 110 52.47 -0.42 -0.11
N ALA A 111 52.49 -0.84 1.15
CA ALA A 111 52.88 0.01 2.28
C ALA A 111 54.38 0.35 2.17
N LYS A 112 54.70 1.63 1.94
CA LYS A 112 56.07 2.17 1.95
C LYS A 112 56.44 2.70 3.32
#